data_AF-D3PKW9-F1
#
_entry.id   AF-D3PKW9-F1
#
_cell.length_a   1.000
_cell.length_b   1.000
_cell.length_c   1.000
_cell.angle_alpha   90.00
_cell.angle_beta   90.00
_cell.angle_gamma   90.00
#
_symmetry.space_group_name_H-M   'P 1'
#
loop_
_entity.id
_entity.type
_entity.pdbx_description
1 polymer ?
#
loop_
_entity_poly.entity_id
_entity_poly.type
_entity_poly.pdbx_seq_one_letter_code
_entity_poly.pdbx_strand_id
1 'polypeptide(L)'
;MNDIPREWQLEPHYEPGLYWFSREPQPLKLLGEEIPATESEEYPGWYFLQRGDPMRIVDSLEEALAALKSRLKHWNMKDLLGRRAPIEVSGKVRKQMIIELLNTPIATPPPDYDPDRDAPLPPLLSCKWELGDYLLVASIDYTPFRPEFSTRFGQPNNPIRSLVGQVCTLSAIDLELLDEDDPDDLDEDNLEPLDLLEDDESFEEEEEEQDWEEIAVGPVSLEGNRLTVGFWSHTFDENTQVIGVAYEEASFQDEQKQYYLSLRSNHDRT
;
A
#
# COMPACT_ATOMS: atom_id res chain seq x y z
N MET A 1 -30.90 1.93 9.09
CA MET A 1 -30.03 0.82 8.70
C MET A 1 -29.24 1.35 7.52
N ASN A 2 -27.96 1.65 7.72
CA ASN A 2 -27.10 2.05 6.62
C ASN A 2 -26.81 0.77 5.84
N ASP A 3 -27.33 0.69 4.62
CA ASP A 3 -26.94 -0.37 3.70
C ASP A 3 -25.42 -0.27 3.54
N ILE A 4 -24.72 -1.36 3.83
CA ILE A 4 -23.28 -1.49 3.62
C ILE A 4 -23.02 -1.09 2.15
N PRO A 5 -22.14 -0.12 1.85
CA PRO A 5 -21.77 0.25 0.49
C PRO A 5 -21.54 -0.98 -0.39
N ARG A 6 -22.03 -0.95 -1.63
CA ARG A 6 -21.92 -2.09 -2.55
C ARG A 6 -20.46 -2.53 -2.69
N GLU A 7 -19.55 -1.56 -2.69
CA GLU A 7 -18.10 -1.73 -2.77
C GLU A 7 -17.51 -2.54 -1.60
N TRP A 8 -18.16 -2.55 -0.43
CA TRP A 8 -17.78 -3.38 0.71
C TRP A 8 -18.43 -4.78 0.68
N GLN A 9 -19.39 -5.01 -0.23
CA GLN A 9 -20.08 -6.29 -0.44
C GLN A 9 -19.55 -7.04 -1.68
N LEU A 10 -18.56 -6.48 -2.39
CA LEU A 10 -18.03 -7.08 -3.61
C LEU A 10 -17.08 -8.23 -3.26
N GLU A 11 -17.64 -9.42 -3.17
CA GLU A 11 -16.93 -10.68 -3.33
C GLU A 11 -16.83 -10.94 -4.85
N PRO A 12 -15.74 -10.63 -5.58
CA PRO A 12 -14.37 -10.32 -5.14
C PRO A 12 -13.69 -9.12 -5.85
N HIS A 13 -12.49 -8.75 -5.40
CA HIS A 13 -11.66 -7.75 -6.07
C HIS A 13 -10.43 -8.34 -6.76
N TYR A 14 -9.89 -7.55 -7.69
CA TYR A 14 -8.74 -7.93 -8.51
C TYR A 14 -7.67 -6.87 -8.39
N GLU A 15 -6.43 -7.30 -8.23
CA GLU A 15 -5.28 -6.40 -8.17
C GLU A 15 -4.38 -6.62 -9.40
N PRO A 16 -4.47 -5.76 -10.44
CA PRO A 16 -3.53 -5.78 -11.55
C PRO A 16 -2.15 -5.25 -11.14
N GLY A 17 -1.17 -6.15 -11.03
CA GLY A 17 0.23 -5.85 -10.77
C GLY A 17 1.09 -5.85 -12.04
N LEU A 18 2.05 -4.93 -12.12
CA LEU A 18 3.07 -4.92 -13.17
C LEU A 18 4.45 -4.72 -12.52
N TYR A 19 5.20 -5.80 -12.35
CA TYR A 19 6.43 -5.83 -11.56
C TYR A 19 7.67 -5.91 -12.44
N TRP A 20 8.68 -5.12 -12.09
CA TRP A 20 10.01 -5.19 -12.67
C TRP A 20 10.95 -5.93 -11.74
N PHE A 21 11.73 -6.84 -12.31
CA PHE A 21 12.85 -7.49 -11.67
C PHE A 21 14.13 -7.25 -12.47
N SER A 22 15.27 -7.32 -11.79
CA SER A 22 16.62 -7.17 -12.34
C SER A 22 17.43 -8.44 -12.07
N ARG A 23 18.34 -8.79 -12.98
CA ARG A 23 19.35 -9.83 -12.69
C ARG A 23 20.40 -9.39 -11.68
N GLU A 24 20.66 -8.09 -11.63
CA GLU A 24 21.57 -7.51 -10.66
C GLU A 24 20.78 -7.11 -9.40
N PRO A 25 21.24 -7.52 -8.21
CA PRO A 25 20.65 -7.06 -6.97
C PRO A 25 20.84 -5.55 -6.86
N GLN A 26 19.73 -4.82 -6.81
CA GLN A 26 19.73 -3.37 -6.64
C GLN A 26 18.97 -3.03 -5.36
N PRO A 27 19.63 -2.40 -4.38
CA PRO A 27 18.94 -1.96 -3.19
C PRO A 27 17.92 -0.87 -3.52
N LEU A 28 16.82 -0.89 -2.80
CA LEU A 28 15.74 0.07 -2.93
C LEU A 28 15.93 1.15 -1.87
N LYS A 29 16.02 2.42 -2.28
CA LYS A 29 15.91 3.53 -1.35
C LYS A 29 14.43 3.87 -1.14
N LEU A 30 13.94 3.68 0.07
CA LEU A 30 12.57 4.01 0.47
C LEU A 30 12.66 4.80 1.78
N LEU A 31 12.14 6.04 1.79
CA LEU A 31 12.12 6.89 2.99
C LEU A 31 13.50 7.01 3.67
N GLY A 32 14.56 7.24 2.89
CA GLY A 32 15.93 7.36 3.43
C GLY A 32 16.63 6.02 3.71
N GLU A 33 15.89 4.95 3.95
CA GLU A 33 16.44 3.62 4.22
C GLU A 33 16.82 2.85 2.94
N GLU A 34 17.92 2.11 3.02
CA GLU A 34 18.38 1.24 1.95
C GLU A 34 17.90 -0.19 2.20
N ILE A 35 16.76 -0.53 1.58
CA ILE A 35 16.19 -1.88 1.63
C ILE A 35 17.04 -2.79 0.73
N PRO A 36 17.63 -3.87 1.27
CA PRO A 36 18.46 -4.76 0.49
C PRO A 36 17.67 -5.43 -0.64
N ALA A 37 18.35 -5.73 -1.74
CA ALA A 37 17.74 -6.42 -2.85
C ALA A 37 17.34 -7.85 -2.47
N THR A 38 16.05 -8.14 -2.49
CA THR A 38 15.53 -9.48 -2.20
C THR A 38 15.38 -10.28 -3.49
N GLU A 39 15.98 -11.47 -3.53
CA GLU A 39 15.76 -12.43 -4.62
C GLU A 39 14.31 -12.92 -4.58
N SER A 40 13.68 -12.99 -5.75
CA SER A 40 12.31 -13.49 -5.86
C SER A 40 12.26 -15.00 -5.63
N GLU A 41 11.45 -15.42 -4.66
CA GLU A 41 11.14 -16.84 -4.46
C GLU A 41 10.46 -17.47 -5.69
N GLU A 42 9.62 -16.70 -6.37
CA GLU A 42 8.91 -17.12 -7.59
C GLU A 42 9.81 -17.17 -8.83
N TYR A 43 10.81 -16.29 -8.88
CA TYR A 43 11.72 -16.15 -10.01
C TYR A 43 13.19 -16.21 -9.56
N PRO A 44 13.72 -17.42 -9.25
CA PRO A 44 15.12 -17.58 -8.87
C PRO A 44 16.07 -16.96 -9.90
N GLY A 45 17.07 -16.21 -9.41
CA GLY A 45 18.01 -15.42 -10.20
C GLY A 45 17.53 -14.02 -10.58
N TRP A 46 16.35 -13.60 -10.12
CA TRP A 46 15.79 -12.27 -10.35
C TRP A 46 15.49 -11.57 -9.03
N TYR A 47 15.90 -10.31 -8.91
CA TYR A 47 15.70 -9.48 -7.73
C TYR A 47 14.61 -8.46 -8.00
N PHE A 48 13.71 -8.27 -7.03
CA PHE A 48 12.64 -7.28 -7.16
C PHE A 48 13.25 -5.89 -7.32
N LEU A 49 12.82 -5.15 -8.35
CA LEU A 49 13.33 -3.82 -8.65
C LEU A 49 12.31 -2.73 -8.37
N GLN A 50 11.11 -2.83 -8.94
CA GLN A 50 10.05 -1.86 -8.69
C GLN A 50 8.69 -2.37 -9.16
N ARG A 51 7.64 -1.84 -8.56
CA ARG A 51 6.28 -1.98 -9.06
C ARG A 51 5.99 -0.88 -10.08
N GLY A 52 5.72 -1.22 -11.33
CA GLY A 52 5.39 -0.27 -12.41
C GLY A 52 3.96 0.28 -12.35
N ASP A 53 3.30 0.20 -11.19
CA ASP A 53 1.92 0.58 -11.03
C ASP A 53 1.54 1.14 -9.65
N PRO A 54 0.51 2.02 -9.60
CA PRO A 54 0.12 2.71 -8.36
C PRO A 54 -0.73 1.85 -7.39
N MET A 55 -0.53 0.53 -7.31
CA MET A 55 -1.28 -0.38 -6.42
C MET A 55 -2.79 -0.10 -6.39
N ARG A 56 -3.51 -0.64 -7.37
CA ARG A 56 -4.95 -0.39 -7.52
C ARG A 56 -5.74 -1.67 -7.51
N ILE A 57 -6.68 -1.76 -6.58
CA ILE A 57 -7.71 -2.79 -6.53
C ILE A 57 -8.90 -2.36 -7.41
N VAL A 58 -9.43 -3.28 -8.22
CA VAL A 58 -10.56 -3.06 -9.13
C VAL A 58 -11.64 -4.13 -8.97
N ASP A 59 -12.85 -3.80 -9.41
CA ASP A 59 -14.07 -4.58 -9.11
C ASP A 59 -14.37 -5.66 -10.16
N SER A 60 -13.60 -5.73 -11.23
CA SER A 60 -13.79 -6.72 -12.28
C SER A 60 -12.48 -7.15 -12.93
N LEU A 61 -12.45 -8.41 -13.36
CA LEU A 61 -11.34 -8.96 -14.12
C LEU A 61 -11.13 -8.19 -15.44
N GLU A 62 -12.21 -7.77 -16.10
CA GLU A 62 -12.13 -6.96 -17.31
C GLU A 62 -11.45 -5.61 -17.05
N GLU A 63 -11.72 -4.96 -15.92
CA GLU A 63 -11.06 -3.72 -15.54
C GLU A 63 -9.57 -3.95 -15.21
N ALA A 64 -9.24 -5.05 -14.53
CA ALA A 64 -7.85 -5.41 -14.23
C ALA A 64 -7.04 -5.62 -15.52
N LEU A 65 -7.59 -6.38 -16.47
CA LEU A 65 -7.00 -6.59 -17.79
C LEU A 65 -6.88 -5.29 -18.58
N ALA A 66 -7.90 -4.43 -18.54
CA ALA A 66 -7.87 -3.14 -19.22
C ALA A 66 -6.78 -2.22 -18.65
N ALA A 67 -6.58 -2.23 -17.32
CA ALA A 67 -5.52 -1.48 -16.66
C ALA A 67 -4.13 -1.94 -17.13
N LEU A 68 -3.84 -3.25 -17.10
CA LEU A 68 -2.58 -3.82 -17.59
C LEU A 68 -2.34 -3.51 -19.07
N LYS A 69 -3.36 -3.71 -19.91
CA LYS A 69 -3.31 -3.39 -21.35
C LYS A 69 -3.00 -1.92 -21.59
N SER A 70 -3.63 -1.03 -20.84
CA SER A 70 -3.40 0.42 -20.95
C SER A 70 -1.95 0.78 -20.61
N ARG A 71 -1.42 0.22 -19.51
CA ARG A 71 -0.03 0.43 -19.08
C ARG A 71 0.96 -0.06 -20.12
N LEU A 72 0.80 -1.28 -20.64
CA LEU A 72 1.65 -1.81 -21.71
C LEU A 72 1.53 -0.99 -23.00
N LYS A 73 0.34 -0.50 -23.36
CA LYS A 73 0.11 0.30 -24.57
C LYS A 73 0.79 1.66 -24.50
N HIS A 74 0.64 2.36 -23.38
CA HIS A 74 1.13 3.73 -23.21
C HIS A 74 2.53 3.79 -22.60
N TRP A 75 3.03 2.67 -22.04
CA TRP A 75 4.29 2.58 -21.29
C TRP A 75 4.40 3.63 -20.18
N ASN A 76 3.26 4.00 -19.59
CA ASN A 76 3.16 4.93 -18.49
C ASN A 76 3.35 4.17 -17.16
N MET A 77 4.57 3.66 -16.96
CA MET A 77 4.98 2.93 -15.77
C MET A 77 5.82 3.86 -14.92
N LYS A 78 5.14 4.62 -14.07
CA LYS A 78 5.75 5.25 -12.92
C LYS A 78 5.39 4.41 -11.71
N ASP A 79 6.39 4.10 -10.89
CA ASP A 79 6.14 3.47 -9.60
C ASP A 79 5.56 4.48 -8.60
N LEU A 80 5.31 4.03 -7.38
CA LEU A 80 4.80 4.85 -6.28
C LEU A 80 5.74 6.02 -5.94
N LEU A 81 7.04 5.86 -6.19
CA LEU A 81 8.09 6.88 -5.98
C LEU A 81 8.28 7.78 -7.22
N GLY A 82 7.44 7.64 -8.25
CA GLY A 82 7.54 8.42 -9.48
C GLY A 82 8.69 8.01 -10.42
N ARG A 83 9.45 6.96 -10.11
CA ARG A 83 10.51 6.39 -10.94
C ARG A 83 9.92 5.80 -12.21
N ARG A 84 10.55 6.09 -13.35
CA ARG A 84 10.10 5.58 -14.66
C ARG A 84 10.43 4.10 -14.81
N ALA A 85 9.88 3.47 -15.84
CA ALA A 85 10.30 2.12 -16.24
C ALA A 85 11.83 2.05 -16.42
N PRO A 86 12.50 0.97 -15.97
CA PRO A 86 13.94 0.79 -16.12
C PRO A 86 14.39 0.81 -17.59
N ILE A 87 13.51 0.36 -18.49
CA ILE A 87 13.73 0.34 -19.93
C ILE A 87 12.47 0.73 -20.70
N GLU A 88 12.66 1.23 -21.93
CA GLU A 88 11.59 1.43 -22.90
C GLU A 88 11.74 0.43 -24.06
N VAL A 89 10.67 -0.34 -24.32
CA VAL A 89 10.67 -1.28 -25.45
C VAL A 89 9.94 -0.70 -26.66
N SER A 90 10.32 -1.18 -27.85
CA SER A 90 9.73 -0.69 -29.09
C SER A 90 8.21 -0.90 -29.14
N GLY A 91 7.50 -0.06 -29.90
CA GLY A 91 6.05 -0.21 -30.11
C GLY A 91 5.65 -1.57 -30.70
N LYS A 92 6.54 -2.25 -31.44
CA LYS A 92 6.30 -3.61 -31.96
C LYS A 92 6.30 -4.64 -30.83
N VAL A 93 7.27 -4.55 -29.91
CA VAL A 93 7.38 -5.43 -28.73
C VAL A 93 6.17 -5.21 -27.81
N ARG A 94 5.80 -3.95 -27.52
CA ARG A 94 4.60 -3.64 -26.72
C ARG A 94 3.32 -4.26 -27.29
N LYS A 95 3.13 -4.19 -28.61
CA LYS A 95 1.98 -4.82 -29.28
C LYS A 95 1.96 -6.33 -29.09
N GLN A 96 3.12 -6.99 -29.19
CA GLN A 96 3.24 -8.43 -28.99
C GLN A 96 2.92 -8.82 -27.54
N MET A 97 3.45 -8.08 -26.57
CA MET A 97 3.15 -8.29 -25.14
C MET A 97 1.65 -8.15 -24.84
N ILE A 98 0.97 -7.17 -25.44
CA ILE A 98 -0.49 -7.01 -25.27
C ILE A 98 -1.25 -8.21 -25.86
N ILE A 99 -0.81 -8.73 -27.01
CA ILE A 99 -1.43 -9.91 -27.62
C ILE A 99 -1.24 -11.13 -26.72
N GLU A 100 -0.04 -11.31 -26.17
CA GLU A 100 0.27 -12.41 -25.24
C GLU A 100 -0.53 -12.30 -23.95
N LEU A 101 -0.61 -11.11 -23.35
CA LEU A 101 -1.43 -10.84 -22.17
C LEU A 101 -2.89 -11.23 -22.40
N LEU A 102 -3.48 -10.79 -23.52
CA LEU A 102 -4.90 -11.06 -23.83
C LEU A 102 -5.18 -12.52 -24.19
N ASN A 103 -4.17 -13.29 -24.58
CA ASN A 103 -4.29 -14.71 -24.88
C ASN A 103 -3.86 -15.60 -23.70
N THR A 104 -3.35 -15.02 -22.61
CA THR A 104 -2.94 -15.77 -21.43
C THR A 104 -4.18 -16.33 -20.74
N PRO A 105 -4.24 -17.66 -20.46
CA PRO A 105 -5.34 -18.24 -19.71
C PRO A 105 -5.47 -17.59 -18.34
N ILE A 106 -6.70 -17.29 -17.94
CA ILE A 106 -7.00 -16.73 -16.62
C ILE A 106 -7.58 -17.86 -15.78
N ALA A 107 -6.95 -18.14 -14.65
CA ALA A 107 -7.46 -19.07 -13.67
C ALA A 107 -8.72 -18.50 -13.00
N THR A 108 -9.63 -19.39 -12.61
CA THR A 108 -10.80 -19.02 -11.80
C THR A 108 -10.56 -19.49 -10.37
N PRO A 109 -10.81 -18.63 -9.37
CA PRO A 109 -10.76 -19.06 -7.98
C PRO A 109 -11.74 -20.24 -7.76
N PRO A 110 -11.41 -21.21 -6.88
CA PRO A 110 -12.35 -22.26 -6.52
C PRO A 110 -13.66 -21.66 -5.96
N PRO A 111 -14.83 -22.24 -6.28
CA PRO A 111 -16.12 -21.69 -5.84
C PRO A 111 -16.32 -21.72 -4.31
N ASP A 112 -15.55 -22.54 -3.59
CA ASP A 112 -15.63 -22.72 -2.13
C ASP A 112 -14.36 -22.19 -1.41
N TYR A 113 -13.58 -21.31 -2.04
CA TYR A 113 -12.37 -20.75 -1.44
C TYR A 113 -12.71 -19.84 -0.24
N ASP A 114 -12.13 -20.14 0.91
CA ASP A 114 -12.30 -19.38 2.15
C ASP A 114 -10.96 -18.72 2.54
N PRO A 115 -10.80 -17.39 2.41
CA PRO A 115 -9.55 -16.71 2.71
C PRO A 115 -9.07 -16.87 4.16
N ASP A 116 -9.97 -17.11 5.10
CA ASP A 116 -9.62 -17.25 6.51
C ASP A 116 -9.06 -18.65 6.83
N ARG A 117 -9.24 -19.61 5.91
CA ARG A 117 -8.92 -21.02 6.13
C ARG A 117 -7.94 -21.60 5.11
N ASP A 118 -8.00 -21.13 3.88
CA ASP A 118 -7.25 -21.67 2.76
C ASP A 118 -5.96 -20.88 2.51
N ALA A 119 -4.96 -21.55 1.94
CA ALA A 119 -3.72 -20.89 1.55
C ALA A 119 -3.99 -19.86 0.42
N PRO A 120 -3.22 -18.75 0.36
CA PRO A 120 -3.39 -17.73 -0.66
C PRO A 120 -3.45 -18.33 -2.07
N LEU A 121 -4.43 -17.92 -2.86
CA LEU A 121 -4.51 -18.36 -4.25
C LEU A 121 -3.32 -17.83 -5.04
N PRO A 122 -2.75 -18.63 -5.97
CA PRO A 122 -1.81 -18.10 -6.93
C PRO A 122 -2.49 -17.01 -7.79
N PRO A 123 -1.71 -16.12 -8.42
CA PRO A 123 -2.26 -15.11 -9.32
C PRO A 123 -3.19 -15.72 -10.36
N LEU A 124 -4.35 -15.10 -10.59
CA LEU A 124 -5.30 -15.56 -11.60
C LEU A 124 -4.72 -15.45 -13.01
N LEU A 125 -3.87 -14.44 -13.22
CA LEU A 125 -3.08 -14.28 -14.43
C LEU A 125 -1.63 -14.02 -14.01
N SER A 126 -0.69 -14.66 -14.68
CA SER A 126 0.72 -14.29 -14.64
C SER A 126 1.32 -14.41 -16.03
N CYS A 127 1.83 -13.31 -16.56
CA CYS A 127 2.50 -13.23 -17.85
C CYS A 127 3.86 -12.58 -17.68
N LYS A 128 4.91 -13.17 -18.27
CA LYS A 128 6.29 -12.74 -18.04
C LYS A 128 7.03 -12.49 -19.34
N TRP A 129 7.85 -11.44 -19.34
CA TRP A 129 8.67 -11.04 -20.48
C TRP A 129 10.09 -10.74 -20.03
N GLU A 130 11.05 -11.52 -20.54
CA GLU A 130 12.48 -11.21 -20.39
C GLU A 130 12.89 -10.15 -21.42
N LEU A 131 13.41 -9.03 -20.93
CA LEU A 131 13.71 -7.83 -21.69
C LEU A 131 15.18 -7.43 -21.48
N GLY A 132 16.09 -8.37 -21.73
CA GLY A 132 17.52 -8.23 -21.46
C GLY A 132 17.83 -8.56 -20.00
N ASP A 133 18.41 -7.60 -19.27
CA ASP A 133 18.74 -7.75 -17.85
C ASP A 133 17.55 -7.53 -16.92
N TYR A 134 16.37 -7.27 -17.50
CA TYR A 134 15.13 -7.03 -16.78
C TYR A 134 14.07 -8.08 -17.11
N LEU A 135 13.27 -8.41 -16.11
CA LEU A 135 12.07 -9.23 -16.25
C LEU A 135 10.86 -8.37 -15.91
N LEU A 136 9.88 -8.33 -16.80
CA LEU A 136 8.59 -7.71 -16.55
C LEU A 136 7.54 -8.80 -16.33
N VAL A 137 6.84 -8.74 -15.20
CA VAL A 137 5.76 -9.66 -14.86
C VAL A 137 4.46 -8.87 -14.73
N ALA A 138 3.45 -9.23 -15.50
CA ALA A 138 2.08 -8.78 -15.29
C ALA A 138 1.33 -9.86 -14.50
N SER A 139 0.74 -9.48 -13.37
CA SER A 139 -0.14 -10.34 -12.57
C SER A 139 -1.55 -9.76 -12.49
N ILE A 140 -2.52 -10.64 -12.26
CA ILE A 140 -3.80 -10.26 -11.65
C ILE A 140 -3.98 -11.13 -10.44
N ASP A 141 -3.89 -10.53 -9.27
CA ASP A 141 -4.09 -11.20 -8.00
C ASP A 141 -5.57 -11.16 -7.61
N TYR A 142 -6.01 -12.23 -6.95
CA TYR A 142 -7.38 -12.34 -6.46
C TYR A 142 -7.42 -11.95 -4.99
N THR A 143 -8.14 -10.89 -4.68
CA THR A 143 -8.34 -10.45 -3.31
C THR A 143 -9.82 -10.67 -2.94
N PRO A 144 -10.14 -11.71 -2.15
CA PRO A 144 -11.51 -12.10 -1.82
C PRO A 144 -12.27 -11.04 -1.01
N PHE A 145 -11.52 -10.22 -0.27
CA PHE A 145 -12.01 -9.06 0.46
C PHE A 145 -10.99 -7.95 0.27
N ARG A 146 -11.41 -6.70 0.05
CA ARG A 146 -10.47 -5.57 0.02
C ARG A 146 -10.20 -5.21 1.48
N PRO A 147 -9.03 -5.57 2.06
CA PRO A 147 -8.73 -5.16 3.43
C PRO A 147 -8.69 -3.64 3.44
N GLU A 148 -8.01 -3.01 2.48
CA GLU A 148 -7.77 -1.57 2.49
C GLU A 148 -8.45 -0.81 1.33
N PHE A 149 -9.25 0.20 1.67
CA PHE A 149 -9.90 1.11 0.73
C PHE A 149 -9.13 2.42 0.62
N SER A 150 -8.59 2.71 -0.57
CA SER A 150 -8.06 4.02 -0.95
C SER A 150 -9.10 4.78 -1.76
N THR A 151 -9.65 5.86 -1.18
CA THR A 151 -10.79 6.62 -1.68
C THR A 151 -10.71 8.10 -1.26
N ARG A 152 -11.83 8.84 -1.32
CA ARG A 152 -11.94 10.25 -0.94
C ARG A 152 -12.98 10.44 0.16
N PHE A 153 -12.81 11.47 0.98
CA PHE A 153 -13.69 11.74 2.13
C PHE A 153 -15.17 11.86 1.72
N GLY A 154 -15.48 12.49 0.59
CA GLY A 154 -16.85 12.62 0.10
C GLY A 154 -17.49 11.31 -0.37
N GLN A 155 -16.70 10.26 -0.63
CA GLN A 155 -17.21 9.01 -1.22
C GLN A 155 -17.98 8.17 -0.20
N PRO A 156 -19.04 7.46 -0.63
CA PRO A 156 -19.86 6.62 0.25
C PRO A 156 -19.11 5.41 0.80
N ASN A 157 -18.05 4.97 0.12
CA ASN A 157 -17.25 3.80 0.49
C ASN A 157 -16.00 4.15 1.33
N ASN A 158 -15.91 5.36 1.90
CA ASN A 158 -14.77 5.73 2.74
C ASN A 158 -14.73 4.90 4.05
N PRO A 159 -13.56 4.39 4.46
CA PRO A 159 -13.42 3.62 5.70
C PRO A 159 -13.98 4.29 6.95
N ILE A 160 -13.86 5.61 7.09
CA ILE A 160 -14.38 6.36 8.26
C ILE A 160 -15.89 6.13 8.45
N ARG A 161 -16.67 6.01 7.37
CA ARG A 161 -18.12 5.73 7.44
C ARG A 161 -18.44 4.39 8.10
N SER A 162 -17.55 3.41 7.99
CA SER A 162 -17.71 2.09 8.63
C SER A 162 -17.54 2.16 10.15
N LEU A 163 -16.79 3.15 10.63
CA LEU A 163 -16.48 3.40 12.05
C LEU A 163 -17.55 4.26 12.74
N VAL A 164 -18.51 4.83 12.01
CA VAL A 164 -19.56 5.69 12.59
C VAL A 164 -20.37 4.94 13.65
N GLY A 165 -20.45 5.53 14.85
CA GLY A 165 -21.09 4.95 16.02
C GLY A 165 -20.20 4.04 16.87
N GLN A 166 -19.00 3.69 16.39
CA GLN A 166 -18.00 2.96 17.16
C GLN A 166 -17.14 3.94 17.99
N VAL A 167 -16.52 3.42 19.06
CA VAL A 167 -15.58 4.18 19.88
C VAL A 167 -14.18 3.97 19.32
N CYS A 168 -13.61 5.04 18.77
CA CYS A 168 -12.30 5.00 18.14
C CYS A 168 -11.32 5.90 18.88
N THR A 169 -10.03 5.61 18.69
CA THR A 169 -8.91 6.49 19.04
C THR A 169 -8.52 7.25 17.78
N LEU A 170 -8.43 8.57 17.89
CA LEU A 170 -7.91 9.46 16.86
C LEU A 170 -6.54 9.96 17.31
N SER A 171 -5.52 9.59 16.55
CA SER A 171 -4.17 10.10 16.70
C SER A 171 -3.79 10.97 15.52
N ALA A 172 -2.83 11.88 15.70
CA ALA A 172 -2.20 12.56 14.59
C ALA A 172 -0.71 12.79 14.81
N ILE A 173 -0.04 13.03 13.70
CA ILE A 173 1.34 13.48 13.64
C ILE A 173 1.39 14.74 12.75
N ASP A 174 2.22 15.71 13.14
CA ASP A 174 2.45 16.91 12.34
C ASP A 174 3.25 16.54 11.09
N LEU A 175 2.84 17.03 9.92
CA LEU A 175 3.53 16.73 8.66
C LEU A 175 4.97 17.24 8.65
N GLU A 176 5.28 18.29 9.41
CA GLU A 176 6.64 18.83 9.57
C GLU A 176 7.57 17.86 10.31
N LEU A 177 7.02 16.99 11.19
CA LEU A 177 7.78 15.96 11.89
C LEU A 177 8.00 14.69 11.05
N LEU A 178 7.31 14.57 9.91
CA LEU A 178 7.53 13.48 8.95
C LEU A 178 8.68 13.78 7.97
N ASP A 179 9.23 15.00 7.99
CA ASP A 179 10.28 15.48 7.09
C ASP A 179 11.67 15.60 7.78
N GLU A 180 11.82 15.24 9.06
CA GLU A 180 13.08 15.41 9.84
C GLU A 180 14.04 14.20 9.84
N ASP A 181 13.96 13.30 8.85
CA ASP A 181 15.03 12.32 8.57
C ASP A 181 16.06 12.88 7.57
N ASP A 182 16.67 14.02 7.91
CA ASP A 182 17.91 14.48 7.28
C ASP A 182 19.07 14.23 8.27
N PRO A 183 19.80 13.11 8.19
CA PRO A 183 20.93 12.83 9.07
C PRO A 183 22.20 13.59 8.64
N ASP A 184 22.07 14.85 8.18
CA ASP A 184 23.17 15.64 7.63
C ASP A 184 23.79 16.64 8.65
N ASP A 185 23.42 16.59 9.93
CA ASP A 185 24.01 17.46 10.98
C ASP A 185 24.61 16.67 12.17
N LEU A 186 25.34 15.58 11.91
CA LEU A 186 26.40 15.14 12.83
C LEU A 186 27.73 15.73 12.37
N ASP A 187 28.04 16.90 12.92
CA ASP A 187 29.33 17.59 12.80
C ASP A 187 30.52 16.60 12.86
N GLU A 188 31.19 16.42 11.72
CA GLU A 188 32.51 15.83 11.58
C GLU A 188 33.55 16.67 12.35
N ASP A 189 33.61 16.64 13.68
CA ASP A 189 34.79 17.17 14.42
C ASP A 189 34.88 16.82 15.92
N ASN A 190 34.29 15.72 16.38
CA ASN A 190 34.59 15.22 17.73
C ASN A 190 34.73 13.69 17.81
N LEU A 191 35.70 13.15 17.07
CA LEU A 191 36.24 11.82 17.29
C LEU A 191 37.10 11.80 18.56
N GLU A 192 36.49 11.52 19.72
CA GLU A 192 37.27 10.92 20.82
C GLU A 192 37.49 9.43 20.51
N PRO A 193 38.73 8.91 20.63
CA PRO A 193 39.01 7.52 20.31
C PRO A 193 38.52 6.63 21.45
N LEU A 194 37.36 5.98 21.27
CA LEU A 194 36.93 4.94 22.19
C LEU A 194 37.66 3.62 21.85
N ASP A 195 38.59 3.31 22.73
CA ASP A 195 39.28 2.03 22.84
C ASP A 195 38.28 0.86 22.90
N LEU A 196 38.59 -0.16 22.11
CA LEU A 196 38.26 -1.59 22.30
C LEU A 196 37.82 -1.95 23.72
N LEU A 197 36.55 -2.36 23.90
CA LEU A 197 36.19 -3.51 24.75
C LEU A 197 34.97 -4.23 24.20
N GLU A 198 35.17 -5.54 24.01
CA GLU A 198 34.14 -6.58 23.92
C GLU A 198 33.24 -6.49 25.15
N ASP A 199 31.92 -6.48 24.98
CA ASP A 199 31.01 -7.26 25.84
C ASP A 199 29.59 -7.31 25.26
N ASP A 200 29.00 -8.47 25.52
CA ASP A 200 27.78 -9.09 25.03
C ASP A 200 26.56 -8.45 25.71
N GLU A 201 25.85 -7.53 25.05
CA GLU A 201 24.49 -7.15 25.43
C GLU A 201 23.57 -7.13 24.21
N SER A 202 22.51 -7.92 24.32
CA SER A 202 21.37 -7.99 23.41
C SER A 202 20.82 -6.60 23.11
N PHE A 203 20.99 -6.15 21.88
CA PHE A 203 20.19 -5.05 21.35
C PHE A 203 18.76 -5.55 21.21
N GLU A 204 17.92 -5.24 22.19
CA GLU A 204 16.48 -5.17 21.99
C GLU A 204 16.27 -4.03 20.98
N GLU A 205 15.76 -4.38 19.79
CA GLU A 205 15.23 -3.40 18.85
C GLU A 205 14.08 -2.68 19.57
N GLU A 206 14.35 -1.51 20.15
CA GLU A 206 13.30 -0.57 20.50
C GLU A 206 12.70 -0.11 19.17
N GLU A 207 11.54 -0.66 18.81
CA GLU A 207 10.66 -0.09 17.78
C GLU A 207 10.54 1.40 18.10
N GLU A 208 11.12 2.27 17.26
CA GLU A 208 10.92 3.72 17.38
C GLU A 208 9.41 3.97 17.19
N GLU A 209 8.70 4.09 18.32
CA GLU A 209 7.30 4.45 18.38
C GLU A 209 7.16 5.78 17.65
N GLN A 210 6.71 5.76 16.40
CA GLN A 210 6.28 6.98 15.71
C GLN A 210 5.34 7.74 16.65
N ASP A 211 5.69 8.98 17.00
CA ASP A 211 5.00 9.82 17.99
C ASP A 211 3.60 10.23 17.53
N TRP A 212 2.69 9.27 17.41
CA TRP A 212 1.29 9.49 17.15
C TRP A 212 0.65 10.06 18.41
N GLU A 213 0.42 11.37 18.41
CA GLU A 213 -0.25 12.04 19.52
C GLU A 213 -1.73 11.67 19.53
N GLU A 214 -2.21 11.03 20.60
CA GLU A 214 -3.64 10.80 20.82
C GLU A 214 -4.35 12.14 21.01
N ILE A 215 -5.11 12.57 19.99
CA ILE A 215 -5.86 13.83 20.04
C ILE A 215 -7.20 13.62 20.73
N ALA A 216 -7.87 12.48 20.47
CA ALA A 216 -9.21 12.25 20.97
C ALA A 216 -9.59 10.77 21.01
N VAL A 217 -10.42 10.43 22.00
CA VAL A 217 -11.07 9.13 22.08
C VAL A 217 -12.56 9.31 22.27
N GLY A 218 -13.37 8.62 21.47
CA GLY A 218 -14.81 8.68 21.63
C GLY A 218 -15.61 8.12 20.46
N PRO A 219 -16.94 8.23 20.53
CA PRO A 219 -17.80 7.79 19.45
C PRO A 219 -17.53 8.61 18.19
N VAL A 220 -17.44 7.93 17.04
CA VAL A 220 -17.29 8.56 15.74
C VAL A 220 -18.65 8.98 15.21
N SER A 221 -18.77 10.22 14.74
CA SER A 221 -19.91 10.68 13.95
C SER A 221 -19.47 11.45 12.71
N LEU A 222 -20.27 11.33 11.64
CA LEU A 222 -20.06 12.01 10.37
C LEU A 222 -21.33 12.78 9.97
N GLU A 223 -21.20 14.10 9.85
CA GLU A 223 -22.25 15.00 9.35
C GLU A 223 -21.74 15.72 8.10
N GLY A 224 -22.11 15.23 6.91
CA GLY A 224 -21.50 15.70 5.66
C GLY A 224 -20.01 15.35 5.62
N ASN A 225 -19.14 16.36 5.55
CA ASN A 225 -17.68 16.20 5.58
C ASN A 225 -17.05 16.51 6.95
N ARG A 226 -17.90 16.70 7.97
CA ARG A 226 -17.46 16.96 9.33
C ARG A 226 -17.32 15.66 10.10
N LEU A 227 -16.10 15.31 10.46
CA LEU A 227 -15.76 14.23 11.38
C LEU A 227 -15.86 14.74 12.82
N THR A 228 -16.43 13.93 13.69
CA THR A 228 -16.40 14.15 15.15
C THR A 228 -15.96 12.85 15.82
N VAL A 229 -15.01 12.95 16.73
CA VAL A 229 -14.51 11.84 17.56
C VAL A 229 -14.51 12.33 19.00
N GLY A 230 -15.47 11.87 19.81
CA GLY A 230 -15.63 12.34 21.19
C GLY A 230 -15.85 13.86 21.26
N PHE A 231 -14.88 14.60 21.82
CA PHE A 231 -14.91 16.06 21.93
C PHE A 231 -14.24 16.79 20.76
N TRP A 232 -13.51 16.07 19.91
CA TRP A 232 -12.80 16.64 18.77
C TRP A 232 -13.70 16.63 17.53
N SER A 233 -13.56 17.67 16.70
CA SER A 233 -14.28 17.74 15.43
C SER A 233 -13.54 18.60 14.42
N HIS A 234 -13.51 18.15 13.17
CA HIS A 234 -12.90 18.85 12.04
C HIS A 234 -13.70 18.60 10.75
N THR A 235 -13.63 19.55 9.81
CA THR A 235 -14.31 19.45 8.51
C THR A 235 -13.26 19.32 7.41
N PHE A 236 -13.29 18.20 6.69
CA PHE A 236 -12.34 17.89 5.62
C PHE A 236 -12.88 18.29 4.23
N ASP A 237 -11.98 18.45 3.26
CA ASP A 237 -12.37 18.61 1.85
C ASP A 237 -12.94 17.28 1.32
N GLU A 238 -13.92 17.35 0.42
CA GLU A 238 -14.53 16.15 -0.18
C GLU A 238 -13.51 15.29 -0.93
N ASN A 239 -12.45 15.92 -1.43
CA ASN A 239 -11.35 15.29 -2.16
C ASN A 239 -10.16 14.95 -1.27
N THR A 240 -10.23 15.12 0.05
CA THR A 240 -9.21 14.58 0.96
C THR A 240 -9.09 13.07 0.74
N GLN A 241 -7.87 12.58 0.56
CA GLN A 241 -7.60 11.16 0.40
C GLN A 241 -7.83 10.44 1.72
N VAL A 242 -8.49 9.29 1.67
CA VAL A 242 -8.72 8.41 2.82
C VAL A 242 -8.28 7.01 2.43
N ILE A 243 -7.42 6.42 3.23
CA ILE A 243 -6.93 5.04 3.11
C ILE A 243 -7.30 4.30 4.39
N GLY A 244 -7.58 3.00 4.36
CA GLY A 244 -7.74 2.21 5.58
C GLY A 244 -8.66 1.01 5.44
N VAL A 245 -8.80 0.27 6.54
CA VAL A 245 -9.55 -0.98 6.60
C VAL A 245 -10.96 -0.76 7.13
N ALA A 246 -11.96 -1.17 6.35
CA ALA A 246 -13.35 -1.03 6.77
C ALA A 246 -13.60 -1.79 8.09
N TYR A 247 -14.25 -1.12 9.04
CA TYR A 247 -14.56 -1.55 10.41
C TYR A 247 -13.36 -1.65 11.37
N GLU A 248 -12.16 -1.30 10.93
CA GLU A 248 -10.94 -1.37 11.74
C GLU A 248 -10.28 0.01 11.88
N GLU A 249 -9.92 0.63 10.76
CA GLU A 249 -9.08 1.83 10.76
C GLU A 249 -9.21 2.72 9.50
N ALA A 250 -8.75 3.96 9.63
CA ALA A 250 -8.67 4.93 8.54
C ALA A 250 -7.55 5.95 8.78
N SER A 251 -6.72 6.18 7.77
CA SER A 251 -5.77 7.29 7.69
C SER A 251 -6.19 8.33 6.65
N PHE A 252 -5.99 9.59 6.98
CA PHE A 252 -6.35 10.75 6.17
C PHE A 252 -5.52 11.96 6.61
N GLN A 253 -5.34 12.96 5.75
CA GLN A 253 -4.50 14.12 6.06
C GLN A 253 -5.17 15.44 5.66
N ASP A 254 -4.80 16.50 6.35
CA ASP A 254 -5.05 17.89 5.92
C ASP A 254 -3.74 18.58 5.53
N GLU A 255 -3.72 19.93 5.51
CA GLU A 255 -2.54 20.71 5.16
C GLU A 255 -1.43 20.67 6.22
N GLN A 256 -1.74 20.26 7.46
CA GLN A 256 -0.86 20.36 8.63
C GLN A 256 -0.55 19.01 9.27
N LYS A 257 -1.51 18.09 9.29
CA LYS A 257 -1.42 16.85 10.04
C LYS A 257 -1.83 15.64 9.21
N GLN A 258 -1.19 14.51 9.50
CA GLN A 258 -1.71 13.20 9.15
C GLN A 258 -2.47 12.64 10.36
N TYR A 259 -3.69 12.17 10.12
CA TYR A 259 -4.56 11.58 11.12
C TYR A 259 -4.65 10.08 10.92
N TYR A 260 -4.80 9.37 12.04
CA TYR A 260 -5.06 7.95 12.10
C TYR A 260 -6.20 7.69 13.07
N LEU A 261 -7.24 7.02 12.56
CA LEU A 261 -8.43 6.68 13.31
C LEU A 261 -8.53 5.16 13.37
N SER A 262 -8.48 4.59 14.57
CA SER A 262 -8.53 3.14 14.78
C SER A 262 -9.60 2.76 15.80
N LEU A 263 -10.18 1.57 15.64
CA LEU A 263 -11.10 1.01 16.62
C LEU A 263 -10.36 0.80 17.95
N ARG A 264 -10.93 1.31 19.04
CA ARG A 264 -10.32 1.12 20.35
C ARG A 264 -10.38 -0.36 20.74
N SER A 265 -9.22 -0.99 20.89
CA SER A 265 -9.15 -2.38 21.35
C SER A 265 -9.63 -2.46 22.81
N ASN A 266 -10.40 -3.50 23.14
CA ASN A 266 -10.93 -3.70 24.51
C ASN A 266 -9.85 -4.14 25.53
N HIS A 267 -8.56 -4.16 25.15
CA HIS A 267 -7.49 -4.64 26.03
C HIS A 267 -7.00 -3.61 27.05
N ASP A 268 -7.36 -2.32 26.93
CA ASP A 268 -6.95 -1.27 27.87
C ASP A 268 -7.89 -1.06 29.08
N ARG A 269 -8.60 -2.12 29.49
CA ARG A 269 -9.42 -2.11 30.72
C ARG A 269 -8.87 -3.09 31.75
N THR A 270 -7.76 -2.73 32.38
CA THR A 270 -7.36 -3.26 33.69
C THR A 270 -6.90 -2.13 34.59
#